data_AF-A0A7S2YTR4-F1
#
_entry.id   AF-A0A7S2YTR4-F1
#
_cell.length_a   1.000
_cell.length_b   1.000
_cell.length_c   1.000
_cell.angle_alpha   90.00
_cell.angle_beta   90.00
_cell.angle_gamma   90.00
#
_symmetry.space_group_name_H-M   'P 1'
#
loop_
_entity.id
_entity.type
_entity.pdbx_description
1 polymer ?
#
loop_
_entity_poly.entity_id
_entity_poly.type
_entity_poly.pdbx_seq_one_letter_code
_entity_poly.pdbx_strand_id
1 'polypeptide(L)'
;RPNKDEDTCYSYWIGGTLRLLQVDDPTVQPRESSSNTVGADALLNHGALCDYVFQCQTQMGGFGKIVGAYPDVLHSFYSLAYLSLSQDHDPDDDEKTKRVVGSLNCTLGIGSNTAALFEPNVP
;
A
#
# COMPACT_ATOMS: atom_id res chain seq x y z
N ARG A 1 -2.01 10.46 13.91
CA ARG A 1 -1.60 11.42 14.97
C ARG A 1 -1.60 10.69 16.30
N PRO A 2 -0.67 10.96 17.23
CA PRO A 2 -0.70 10.33 18.55
C PRO A 2 -2.03 10.57 19.26
N ASN A 3 -2.51 9.56 20.00
CA ASN A 3 -3.76 9.60 20.79
C ASN A 3 -5.00 9.99 19.96
N LYS A 4 -5.10 9.45 18.74
CA LYS A 4 -6.29 9.54 17.90
C LYS A 4 -6.73 8.14 17.49
N ASP A 5 -8.03 7.99 17.32
CA ASP A 5 -8.67 6.77 16.85
C ASP A 5 -8.13 6.40 15.46
N GLU A 6 -8.26 5.11 15.14
CA GLU A 6 -7.95 4.54 13.85
C GLU A 6 -8.83 5.11 12.73
N ASP A 7 -8.28 5.05 11.52
CA ASP A 7 -8.96 5.45 10.29
C ASP A 7 -8.32 4.68 9.13
N THR A 8 -9.15 3.99 8.33
CA THR A 8 -8.70 3.15 7.22
C THR A 8 -7.86 3.92 6.20
N CYS A 9 -8.09 5.23 6.01
CA CYS A 9 -7.29 5.99 5.06
C CYS A 9 -5.82 6.14 5.52
N TYR A 10 -5.55 6.06 6.82
CA TYR A 10 -4.18 6.13 7.33
C TYR A 10 -3.33 4.90 7.00
N SER A 11 -3.94 3.76 6.65
CA SER A 11 -3.21 2.62 6.10
C SER A 11 -2.38 3.05 4.89
N TYR A 12 -2.95 3.84 3.98
CA TYR A 12 -2.20 4.41 2.85
C TYR A 12 -1.35 5.60 3.25
N TRP A 13 -1.85 6.58 3.98
CA TRP A 13 -1.08 7.80 4.25
C TRP A 13 0.22 7.52 5.01
N ILE A 14 0.18 6.59 5.97
CA ILE A 14 1.36 6.17 6.72
C ILE A 14 2.19 5.19 5.88
N GLY A 15 1.55 4.15 5.31
CA GLY A 15 2.25 3.14 4.51
C GLY A 15 2.94 3.69 3.27
N GLY A 16 2.26 4.54 2.49
CA GLY A 16 2.82 5.22 1.34
C GLY A 16 3.96 6.16 1.70
N THR A 17 3.86 6.88 2.82
CA THR A 17 4.97 7.72 3.31
C THR A 17 6.18 6.87 3.66
N LEU A 18 5.98 5.75 4.37
CA LEU A 18 7.06 4.84 4.71
C LEU A 18 7.65 4.14 3.47
N ARG A 19 6.83 3.82 2.46
CA ARG A 19 7.31 3.28 1.19
C ARG A 19 8.26 4.26 0.48
N LEU A 20 7.96 5.55 0.54
CA LEU A 20 8.82 6.60 -0.03
C LEU A 20 10.09 6.83 0.81
N LEU A 21 10.02 6.63 2.12
CA LEU A 21 11.16 6.69 3.01
C LEU A 21 11.99 5.41 2.86
N GLN A 22 12.99 5.51 2.01
CA GLN A 22 13.97 4.47 1.78
C GLN A 22 14.84 4.22 3.03
N VAL A 23 15.06 2.94 3.38
CA VAL A 23 15.94 2.50 4.47
C VAL A 23 16.89 1.41 4.01
N ASP A 24 18.13 1.45 4.50
CA ASP A 24 19.11 0.40 4.22
C ASP A 24 18.73 -0.86 4.99
N ASP A 25 18.50 -1.96 4.28
CA ASP A 25 18.25 -3.28 4.85
C ASP A 25 19.46 -4.20 4.58
N PRO A 26 20.27 -4.51 5.60
CA PRO A 26 21.45 -5.35 5.44
C PRO A 26 21.12 -6.82 5.15
N THR A 27 19.86 -7.23 5.25
CA THR A 27 19.40 -8.60 5.00
C THR A 27 18.92 -8.83 3.56
N VAL A 28 18.68 -7.75 2.80
CA VAL A 28 18.29 -7.81 1.39
C VAL A 28 19.55 -7.79 0.51
N GLN A 29 19.76 -8.85 -0.27
CA GLN A 29 20.84 -8.86 -1.26
C GLN A 29 20.50 -7.89 -2.40
N PRO A 30 21.46 -7.06 -2.84
CA PRO A 30 21.24 -6.14 -3.94
C PRO A 30 20.93 -6.95 -5.20
N ARG A 31 19.77 -6.70 -5.81
CA ARG A 31 19.51 -7.15 -7.17
C ARG A 31 20.23 -6.17 -8.10
N GLU A 32 20.86 -6.71 -9.12
CA GLU A 32 21.87 -6.06 -9.95
C GLU A 32 21.57 -4.57 -10.24
N SER A 33 22.49 -3.68 -9.83
CA SER A 33 22.48 -2.22 -10.04
C SER A 33 21.63 -1.35 -9.09
N SER A 34 20.96 -1.91 -8.07
CA SER A 34 20.25 -1.11 -7.05
C SER A 34 20.84 -1.24 -5.64
N SER A 35 20.79 -0.16 -4.86
CA SER A 35 21.17 -0.10 -3.44
C SER A 35 20.40 -1.13 -2.60
N ASN A 36 20.95 -1.57 -1.44
CA ASN A 36 20.27 -2.45 -0.46
C ASN A 36 19.11 -1.74 0.27
N THR A 37 18.36 -0.91 -0.44
CA THR A 37 17.45 0.04 0.15
C THR A 37 16.04 -0.37 -0.21
N VAL A 38 15.24 -0.68 0.82
CA VAL A 38 13.82 -1.01 0.70
C VAL A 38 12.99 0.15 1.22
N GLY A 39 11.70 0.17 0.89
CA GLY A 39 10.79 1.09 1.57
C GLY A 39 10.71 0.76 3.06
N ALA A 40 10.69 1.78 3.92
CA ALA A 40 10.50 1.62 5.36
C ALA A 40 9.12 1.05 5.71
N ASP A 41 8.23 0.87 4.73
CA ASP A 41 6.96 0.21 4.91
C ASP A 41 7.12 -1.26 5.32
N ALA A 42 8.28 -1.88 5.11
CA ALA A 42 8.62 -3.19 5.67
C ALA A 42 8.52 -3.25 7.22
N LEU A 43 8.58 -2.11 7.91
CA LEU A 43 8.43 -2.01 9.37
C LEU A 43 6.97 -2.14 9.84
N LEU A 44 6.01 -2.13 8.91
CA LEU A 44 4.60 -2.28 9.23
C LEU A 44 4.22 -3.75 9.37
N ASN A 45 3.25 -4.03 10.25
CA ASN A 45 2.57 -5.31 10.25
C ASN A 45 1.50 -5.32 9.14
N HIS A 46 1.89 -5.72 7.93
CA HIS A 46 1.01 -5.71 6.76
C HIS A 46 -0.17 -6.66 6.89
N GLY A 47 0.00 -7.84 7.49
CA GLY A 47 -1.10 -8.79 7.72
C GLY A 47 -2.23 -8.16 8.55
N ALA A 48 -1.89 -7.59 9.72
CA ALA A 48 -2.86 -6.95 10.60
C ALA A 48 -3.53 -5.72 9.95
N LEU A 49 -2.80 -4.96 9.15
CA LEU A 49 -3.33 -3.81 8.43
C LEU A 49 -4.26 -4.22 7.29
N CYS A 50 -3.91 -5.25 6.51
CA CYS A 50 -4.77 -5.82 5.49
C CYS A 50 -6.07 -6.34 6.10
N ASP A 51 -5.99 -7.08 7.21
CA ASP A 51 -7.16 -7.56 7.95
C ASP A 51 -8.07 -6.40 8.39
N TYR A 52 -7.49 -5.34 8.94
CA TYR A 52 -8.26 -4.16 9.35
C TYR A 52 -8.94 -3.46 8.15
N VAL A 53 -8.22 -3.31 7.03
CA VAL A 53 -8.78 -2.71 5.80
C VAL A 53 -9.93 -3.55 5.27
N PHE A 54 -9.80 -4.89 5.21
CA PHE A 54 -10.89 -5.76 4.77
C PHE A 54 -12.09 -5.75 5.72
N GLN A 55 -11.87 -5.63 7.04
CA GLN A 55 -12.97 -5.46 8.00
C GLN A 55 -13.76 -4.15 7.79
N CYS A 56 -13.14 -3.14 7.19
CA CYS A 56 -13.79 -1.87 6.83
C CYS A 56 -14.53 -1.92 5.49
N GLN A 57 -14.46 -3.03 4.75
CA GLN A 57 -15.23 -3.24 3.54
C GLN A 57 -16.70 -3.46 3.87
N THR A 58 -17.60 -2.85 3.09
CA THR A 58 -19.04 -2.94 3.36
C THR A 58 -19.75 -3.86 2.37
N GLN A 59 -20.88 -4.42 2.77
CA GLN A 59 -21.72 -5.26 1.89
C GLN A 59 -22.28 -4.50 0.69
N MET A 60 -22.36 -3.17 0.76
CA MET A 60 -22.79 -2.32 -0.36
C MET A 60 -21.67 -2.06 -1.38
N GLY A 61 -20.45 -2.56 -1.11
CA GLY A 61 -19.25 -2.20 -1.83
C GLY A 61 -18.53 -0.99 -1.21
N GLY A 62 -17.27 -0.82 -1.59
CA GLY A 62 -16.41 0.22 -1.03
C GLY A 62 -15.98 -0.04 0.42
N PHE A 63 -15.24 0.92 0.96
CA PHE A 63 -14.67 0.88 2.31
C PHE A 63 -15.08 2.12 3.11
N GLY A 64 -15.34 1.91 4.39
CA GLY A 64 -15.63 2.96 5.37
C GLY A 64 -14.40 3.41 6.15
N LYS A 65 -14.57 4.51 6.90
CA LYS A 65 -13.56 5.07 7.80
C LYS A 65 -13.07 4.10 8.87
N ILE A 66 -14.00 3.32 9.41
CA ILE A 66 -13.81 2.32 10.46
C ILE A 66 -14.81 1.18 10.22
N VAL A 67 -14.66 0.08 10.95
CA VAL A 67 -15.59 -1.06 10.90
C VAL A 67 -17.02 -0.59 11.20
N GLY A 68 -17.95 -0.94 10.31
CA GLY A 68 -19.37 -0.58 10.42
C GLY A 68 -19.74 0.85 9.97
N ALA A 69 -18.77 1.68 9.58
CA ALA A 69 -19.06 2.97 8.96
C ALA A 69 -19.59 2.80 7.52
N TYR A 70 -20.37 3.78 7.06
CA TYR A 70 -20.78 3.84 5.65
C TYR A 70 -19.57 4.02 4.73
N PRO A 71 -19.58 3.42 3.53
CA PRO A 71 -18.50 3.58 2.58
C PRO A 71 -18.56 4.96 1.92
N ASP A 72 -17.39 5.51 1.60
CA ASP A 72 -17.27 6.71 0.76
C ASP A 72 -16.09 6.59 -0.21
N VAL A 73 -16.05 7.49 -1.19
CA VAL A 73 -15.05 7.47 -2.27
C VAL A 73 -13.63 7.63 -1.72
N LEU A 74 -13.43 8.45 -0.69
CA LEU A 74 -12.11 8.74 -0.13
C LEU A 74 -11.54 7.51 0.56
N HIS A 75 -12.29 6.91 1.48
CA HIS A 75 -11.82 5.73 2.21
C HIS A 75 -11.74 4.52 1.28
N SER A 76 -12.64 4.39 0.31
CA SER A 76 -12.56 3.35 -0.70
C SER A 76 -11.28 3.46 -1.54
N PHE A 77 -10.96 4.66 -2.01
CA PHE A 77 -9.73 4.90 -2.77
C PHE A 77 -8.48 4.58 -1.95
N TYR A 78 -8.35 5.13 -0.73
CA TYR A 78 -7.15 4.92 0.07
C TYR A 78 -7.02 3.49 0.61
N SER A 79 -8.13 2.79 0.84
CA SER A 79 -8.11 1.36 1.17
C SER A 79 -7.54 0.54 0.02
N LEU A 80 -8.02 0.76 -1.21
CA LEU A 80 -7.50 0.09 -2.40
C LEU A 80 -6.05 0.47 -2.70
N ALA A 81 -5.68 1.73 -2.47
CA ALA A 81 -4.32 2.20 -2.63
C ALA A 81 -3.37 1.50 -1.66
N TYR A 82 -3.75 1.34 -0.38
CA TYR A 82 -2.95 0.57 0.58
C TYR A 82 -2.88 -0.91 0.20
N LEU A 83 -4.01 -1.53 -0.13
CA LEU A 83 -4.05 -2.92 -0.58
C LEU A 83 -3.19 -3.16 -1.81
N SER A 84 -3.01 -2.15 -2.68
CA SER A 84 -2.08 -2.24 -3.80
C SER A 84 -0.61 -2.28 -3.34
N LEU A 85 -0.25 -1.44 -2.36
CA LEU A 85 1.11 -1.34 -1.82
C LEU A 85 1.52 -2.52 -0.96
N SER A 86 0.60 -3.14 -0.21
CA SER A 86 0.89 -4.22 0.72
C SER A 86 1.14 -5.58 0.04
N GLN A 87 0.84 -5.72 -1.25
CA GLN A 87 1.00 -6.99 -2.00
C GLN A 87 2.44 -7.50 -2.05
N ASP A 88 3.43 -6.61 -1.95
CA ASP A 88 4.84 -7.03 -1.99
C ASP A 88 5.34 -7.58 -0.65
N HIS A 89 4.50 -7.59 0.39
CA HIS A 89 4.82 -8.07 1.75
C HIS A 89 3.99 -9.28 2.16
N ASP A 90 3.30 -9.92 1.23
CA ASP A 90 2.54 -11.14 1.50
C ASP A 90 3.52 -12.32 1.72
N PRO A 91 3.58 -12.93 2.92
CA PRO A 91 4.48 -14.04 3.19
C PRO A 91 4.08 -15.34 2.46
N ASP A 92 2.82 -15.45 2.01
CA ASP A 92 2.28 -16.58 1.26
C ASP A 92 2.21 -16.26 -0.25
N ASP A 93 3.23 -15.55 -0.77
CA ASP A 93 3.42 -15.25 -2.21
C ASP A 93 3.76 -16.53 -3.01
N ASP A 94 2.86 -17.50 -2.95
CA ASP A 94 2.68 -18.48 -4.02
C ASP A 94 2.20 -17.70 -5.24
N GLU A 95 2.91 -17.85 -6.36
CA GLU A 95 2.67 -17.21 -7.69
C GLU A 95 1.22 -17.35 -8.22
N LYS A 96 0.38 -18.13 -7.53
CA LYS A 96 -1.05 -18.38 -7.82
C LYS A 96 -2.01 -17.44 -7.11
N THR A 97 -1.59 -16.67 -6.09
CA THR A 97 -2.45 -15.71 -5.41
C THR A 97 -2.56 -14.45 -6.27
N LYS A 98 -3.58 -14.43 -7.12
CA LYS A 98 -3.80 -13.38 -8.10
C LYS A 98 -3.88 -12.02 -7.41
N ARG A 99 -2.93 -11.12 -7.71
CA ARG A 99 -2.95 -9.71 -7.29
C ARG A 99 -4.37 -9.14 -7.45
N VAL A 100 -4.99 -8.77 -6.33
CA VAL A 100 -6.40 -8.34 -6.30
C VAL A 100 -6.54 -6.94 -6.91
N VAL A 101 -5.48 -6.13 -6.82
CA VAL A 101 -5.45 -4.74 -7.28
C VAL A 101 -4.19 -4.51 -8.12
N GLY A 102 -4.31 -3.72 -9.20
CA GLY A 102 -3.16 -3.32 -10.01
C GLY A 102 -2.12 -2.55 -9.19
N SER A 103 -0.85 -2.60 -9.62
CA SER A 103 0.26 -1.89 -8.97
C SER A 103 0.04 -0.38 -8.96
N LEU A 104 0.36 0.26 -7.84
CA LEU A 104 0.24 1.70 -7.61
C LEU A 104 1.62 2.36 -7.59
N ASN A 105 1.77 3.48 -8.30
CA ASN A 105 2.86 4.40 -8.06
C ASN A 105 2.49 5.29 -6.86
N CYS A 106 3.12 5.05 -5.71
CA CYS A 106 2.82 5.78 -4.48
C CYS A 106 3.19 7.27 -4.53
N THR A 107 4.15 7.67 -5.37
CA THR A 107 4.54 9.08 -5.54
C THR A 107 3.43 9.89 -6.20
N LEU A 108 2.79 9.33 -7.23
CA LEU A 108 1.75 10.00 -8.01
C LEU A 108 0.32 9.65 -7.57
N GLY A 109 0.14 8.61 -6.75
CA GLY A 109 -1.17 8.14 -6.29
C GLY A 109 -2.04 7.56 -7.41
N ILE A 110 -1.42 7.04 -8.48
CA ILE A 110 -2.10 6.45 -9.65
C ILE A 110 -1.48 5.11 -10.01
N GLY A 111 -2.17 4.32 -10.84
CA GLY A 111 -1.66 3.01 -11.28
C GLY A 111 -0.31 3.14 -11.99
N SER A 112 0.61 2.20 -11.75
CA SER A 112 1.98 2.24 -12.29
C SER A 112 2.02 2.38 -13.81
N ASN A 113 1.10 1.73 -14.54
CA ASN A 113 1.01 1.85 -16.00
C ASN A 113 0.66 3.28 -16.45
N THR A 114 -0.17 3.98 -15.69
CA THR A 114 -0.54 5.37 -15.97
C THR A 114 0.59 6.32 -15.55
N ALA A 115 1.25 6.03 -14.43
CA ALA A 115 2.40 6.79 -13.97
C ALA A 115 3.56 6.79 -14.99
N ALA A 116 3.80 5.66 -15.66
CA ALA A 116 4.83 5.52 -16.69
C ALA A 116 4.65 6.51 -17.86
N LEU A 117 3.44 7.01 -18.11
CA LEU A 117 3.18 8.04 -19.12
C LEU A 117 3.77 9.42 -18.74
N PHE A 118 4.12 9.62 -17.47
CA PHE A 118 4.64 10.86 -16.91
C PHE A 118 6.10 10.75 -16.46
N GLU A 119 6.71 9.55 -16.57
CA GLU A 119 8.14 9.42 -16.34
C GLU A 119 8.88 10.23 -17.41
N PRO A 120 9.83 11.10 -17.03
CA PRO A 120 10.61 11.81 -18.03
C PRO A 120 11.26 10.75 -18.92
N ASN A 121 11.05 10.86 -20.23
CA ASN A 121 11.89 10.15 -21.20
C ASN A 121 13.32 10.64 -20.97
N VAL A 122 14.06 9.99 -20.09
CA VAL A 122 15.48 10.23 -19.93
C VAL A 122 16.13 9.51 -21.10
N PRO A 123 16.72 10.24 -22.07
CA PRO A 123 17.45 9.63 -23.18
C PRO A 123 18.69 8.86 -22.69
#